data_AF-A0A1J5Q211-F1
#
_entry.id   AF-A0A1J5Q211-F1
#
_cell.length_a   1.000
_cell.length_b   1.000
_cell.length_c   1.000
_cell.angle_alpha   90.00
_cell.angle_beta   90.00
_cell.angle_gamma   90.00
#
_symmetry.space_group_name_H-M   'P 1'
#
loop_
_entity.id
_entity.type
_entity.pdbx_description
1 polymer ?
#
loop_
_entity_poly.entity_id
_entity_poly.type
_entity_poly.pdbx_seq_one_letter_code
_entity_poly.pdbx_strand_id
1 'polypeptide(L)'
;MGGSYASVIFTRKVFMQDFNAMNHFYKETLFLTGKNDREKAIANYQQLLPAYATFQNKYTRYQPFSLKSDTQLGADLTRVSDLLRNVNPLVLTGDLHQAHLALEQVRPVFQNVFKRNGFSLLAVTLVDFHDAMELVLEAANAKDAAKVIALYPQVSEKLKAVQEQASDADIEAVRKNLDELLASANGTGHDQLPDRAEMLKSSFIKVYLQRG
;
A
#
# COMPACT_ATOMS: atom_id res chain seq x y z
N MET A 1 -26.23 17.76 -13.61
CA MET A 1 -25.40 16.54 -13.68
C MET A 1 -24.17 16.53 -12.73
N GLY A 2 -23.85 17.59 -11.98
CA GLY A 2 -22.66 17.63 -11.11
C GLY A 2 -22.71 16.80 -9.81
N GLY A 3 -23.90 16.51 -9.27
CA GLY A 3 -24.03 15.75 -8.01
C GLY A 3 -23.69 14.25 -8.11
N SER A 4 -23.87 13.64 -9.28
CA SER A 4 -23.53 12.23 -9.51
C SER A 4 -22.02 12.02 -9.58
N TYR A 5 -21.29 12.85 -10.33
CA TYR A 5 -19.83 12.76 -10.45
C TYR A 5 -19.10 12.97 -9.12
N ALA A 6 -19.54 13.94 -8.30
CA ALA A 6 -18.99 14.16 -6.96
C ALA A 6 -19.19 12.95 -6.04
N SER A 7 -20.34 12.28 -6.11
CA SER A 7 -20.64 11.07 -5.33
C SER A 7 -19.80 9.87 -5.79
N VAL A 8 -19.55 9.72 -7.10
CA VAL A 8 -18.67 8.67 -7.64
C VAL A 8 -17.24 8.84 -7.12
N ILE A 9 -16.68 10.04 -7.23
CA ILE A 9 -15.31 10.33 -6.78
C ILE A 9 -15.19 10.13 -5.26
N PHE A 10 -16.16 10.63 -4.49
CA PHE A 10 -16.14 10.51 -3.03
C PHE A 10 -16.22 9.05 -2.56
N THR A 11 -17.18 8.27 -3.06
CA THR A 11 -17.35 6.87 -2.64
C THR A 11 -16.17 5.98 -3.07
N ARG A 12 -15.57 6.30 -4.22
CA ARG A 12 -14.33 5.66 -4.69
C ARG A 12 -13.13 6.00 -3.80
N LYS A 13 -12.98 7.25 -3.38
CA LYS A 13 -11.94 7.67 -2.43
C LYS A 13 -12.07 6.93 -1.11
N VAL A 14 -13.28 6.86 -0.55
CA VAL A 14 -13.54 6.12 0.70
C VAL A 14 -13.19 4.63 0.55
N PHE A 15 -13.55 4.00 -0.57
CA PHE A 15 -13.13 2.62 -0.85
C PHE A 15 -11.63 2.43 -0.84
N MET A 16 -10.90 3.32 -1.49
CA MET A 16 -9.44 3.27 -1.52
C MET A 16 -8.84 3.45 -0.12
N GLN A 17 -9.36 4.38 0.67
CA GLN A 17 -8.89 4.57 2.05
C GLN A 17 -9.10 3.32 2.91
N ASP A 18 -10.28 2.73 2.87
CA ASP A 18 -10.58 1.50 3.61
C ASP A 18 -9.77 0.32 3.10
N PHE A 19 -9.58 0.22 1.78
CA PHE A 19 -8.73 -0.80 1.18
C PHE A 19 -7.30 -0.66 1.68
N ASN A 20 -6.71 0.54 1.63
CA ASN A 20 -5.32 0.77 2.04
C ASN A 20 -5.11 0.53 3.54
N ALA A 21 -6.04 0.95 4.38
CA ALA A 21 -5.99 0.68 5.82
C ALA A 21 -5.96 -0.83 6.13
N MET A 22 -6.75 -1.62 5.41
CA MET A 22 -6.70 -3.09 5.52
C MET A 22 -5.43 -3.68 4.87
N ASN A 23 -5.09 -3.20 3.67
CA ASN A 23 -3.98 -3.68 2.85
C ASN A 23 -2.61 -3.45 3.52
N HIS A 24 -2.52 -2.47 4.43
CA HIS A 24 -1.36 -2.25 5.28
C HIS A 24 -0.99 -3.53 6.06
N PHE A 25 -1.94 -4.10 6.81
CA PHE A 25 -1.71 -5.34 7.57
C PHE A 25 -1.35 -6.51 6.66
N TYR A 26 -2.01 -6.61 5.50
CA TYR A 26 -1.72 -7.65 4.51
C TYR A 26 -0.26 -7.58 4.04
N LYS A 27 0.19 -6.39 3.67
CA LYS A 27 1.55 -6.16 3.20
C LYS A 27 2.59 -6.39 4.26
N GLU A 28 2.31 -5.95 5.48
CA GLU A 28 3.23 -6.13 6.60
C GLU A 28 3.37 -7.62 6.94
N THR A 29 2.27 -8.39 6.98
CA THR A 29 2.34 -9.85 7.13
C THR A 29 3.11 -10.49 5.96
N LEU A 30 2.85 -10.09 4.72
CA LEU A 30 3.57 -10.60 3.54
C LEU A 30 5.08 -10.31 3.64
N PHE A 31 5.46 -9.11 4.06
CA PHE A 31 6.86 -8.74 4.24
C PHE A 31 7.54 -9.52 5.36
N LEU A 32 6.90 -9.65 6.51
CA LEU A 32 7.45 -10.33 7.69
C LEU A 32 7.59 -11.84 7.47
N THR A 33 6.64 -12.46 6.76
CA THR A 33 6.76 -13.86 6.32
C THR A 33 7.94 -14.04 5.36
N GLY A 34 8.17 -13.10 4.44
CA GLY A 34 9.34 -13.09 3.56
C GLY A 34 10.68 -12.89 4.30
N LYS A 35 10.67 -12.16 5.41
CA LYS A 35 11.83 -12.00 6.32
C LYS A 35 12.01 -13.16 7.29
N ASN A 36 11.12 -14.15 7.28
CA ASN A 36 11.09 -15.25 8.24
C ASN A 36 10.96 -14.77 9.71
N ASP A 37 10.36 -13.59 9.96
CA ASP A 37 10.12 -13.02 11.30
C ASP A 37 8.74 -13.45 11.82
N ARG A 38 8.68 -14.64 12.43
CA ARG A 38 7.43 -15.28 12.83
C ARG A 38 6.62 -14.48 13.83
N GLU A 39 7.27 -14.03 14.90
CA GLU A 39 6.59 -13.38 16.02
C GLU A 39 5.81 -12.14 15.54
N LYS A 40 6.48 -11.29 14.76
CA LYS A 40 5.84 -10.12 14.17
C LYS A 40 4.83 -10.49 13.09
N ALA A 41 5.10 -11.52 12.28
CA ALA A 41 4.15 -11.99 11.27
C ALA A 41 2.83 -12.44 11.91
N ILE A 42 2.88 -13.18 13.03
CA ILE A 42 1.70 -13.60 13.79
C ILE A 42 0.95 -12.37 14.32
N ALA A 43 1.66 -11.42 14.96
CA ALA A 43 1.05 -10.23 15.52
C ALA A 43 0.32 -9.38 14.47
N ASN A 44 0.91 -9.21 13.27
CA ASN A 44 0.25 -8.50 12.17
C ASN A 44 -0.88 -9.33 11.53
N TYR A 45 -0.70 -10.64 11.40
CA TYR A 45 -1.72 -11.52 10.83
C TYR A 45 -3.01 -11.54 11.69
N GLN A 46 -2.86 -11.46 13.02
CA GLN A 46 -3.99 -11.31 13.94
C GLN A 46 -4.76 -9.99 13.76
N GLN A 47 -4.12 -8.94 13.25
CA GLN A 47 -4.78 -7.68 12.90
C GLN A 47 -5.39 -7.71 11.48
N LEU A 48 -4.73 -8.40 10.54
CA LEU A 48 -5.20 -8.57 9.17
C LEU A 48 -6.58 -9.23 9.08
N LEU A 49 -6.79 -10.35 9.77
CA LEU A 49 -8.05 -11.10 9.70
C LEU A 49 -9.29 -10.25 10.07
N PRO A 50 -9.33 -9.57 11.22
CA PRO A 50 -10.48 -8.71 11.57
C PRO A 50 -10.58 -7.46 10.69
N ALA A 51 -9.45 -6.86 10.27
CA ALA A 51 -9.46 -5.73 9.33
C ALA A 51 -10.09 -6.14 7.98
N TYR A 52 -9.71 -7.31 7.46
CA TYR A 52 -10.27 -7.85 6.23
C TYR A 52 -11.75 -8.22 6.38
N ALA A 53 -12.14 -8.88 7.48
CA ALA A 53 -13.54 -9.20 7.73
C ALA A 53 -14.42 -7.94 7.78
N THR A 54 -13.93 -6.86 8.38
CA THR A 54 -14.62 -5.56 8.41
C THR A 54 -14.79 -4.98 7.01
N PHE A 55 -13.70 -4.98 6.22
CA PHE A 55 -13.70 -4.52 4.83
C PHE A 55 -14.69 -5.35 3.96
N GLN A 56 -14.59 -6.68 4.02
CA GLN A 56 -15.48 -7.59 3.29
C GLN A 56 -16.95 -7.36 3.65
N ASN A 57 -17.27 -7.27 4.95
CA ASN A 57 -18.64 -7.04 5.42
C ASN A 57 -19.20 -5.72 4.90
N LYS A 58 -18.40 -4.64 4.93
CA LYS A 58 -18.81 -3.33 4.41
C LYS A 58 -19.12 -3.40 2.92
N TYR A 59 -18.21 -3.94 2.12
CA TYR A 59 -18.31 -3.90 0.65
C TYR A 59 -19.17 -5.00 0.03
N THR A 60 -19.58 -5.99 0.82
CA THR A 60 -20.67 -6.91 0.46
C THR A 60 -22.05 -6.26 0.66
N ARG A 61 -22.18 -5.35 1.64
CA ARG A 61 -23.47 -4.68 1.96
C ARG A 61 -23.66 -3.35 1.25
N TYR A 62 -22.56 -2.61 1.07
CA TYR A 62 -22.54 -1.31 0.43
C TYR A 62 -21.48 -1.29 -0.66
N GLN A 63 -21.91 -1.28 -1.92
CA GLN A 63 -21.01 -1.16 -3.05
C GLN A 63 -20.93 0.32 -3.47
N PRO A 64 -19.74 0.94 -3.42
CA PRO A 64 -19.48 2.23 -4.06
C PRO A 64 -19.97 2.23 -5.50
N PHE A 65 -20.28 3.41 -6.04
CA PHE A 65 -20.86 3.49 -7.38
C PHE A 65 -19.99 2.80 -8.45
N SER A 66 -18.66 2.93 -8.34
CA SER A 66 -17.69 2.29 -9.25
C SER A 66 -17.66 0.75 -9.15
N LEU A 67 -18.25 0.16 -8.11
CA LEU A 67 -18.27 -1.28 -7.84
C LEU A 67 -19.69 -1.87 -7.94
N LYS A 68 -20.72 -1.03 -8.08
CA LYS A 68 -22.12 -1.43 -7.95
C LYS A 68 -22.59 -2.40 -9.05
N SER A 69 -21.98 -2.33 -10.23
CA SER A 69 -22.27 -3.23 -11.35
C SER A 69 -21.38 -4.47 -11.38
N ASP A 70 -20.48 -4.63 -10.42
CA ASP A 70 -19.52 -5.72 -10.40
C ASP A 70 -20.13 -6.97 -9.77
N THR A 71 -20.60 -7.86 -10.64
CA THR A 71 -21.20 -9.13 -10.22
C THR A 71 -20.17 -10.14 -9.68
N GLN A 72 -18.86 -9.91 -9.91
CA GLN A 72 -17.79 -10.80 -9.43
C GLN A 72 -17.23 -10.38 -8.06
N LEU A 73 -17.48 -9.14 -7.62
CA LEU A 73 -16.92 -8.59 -6.39
C LEU A 73 -17.14 -9.48 -5.16
N GLY A 74 -18.37 -9.97 -4.96
CA GLY A 74 -18.67 -10.83 -3.80
C GLY A 74 -17.90 -12.15 -3.79
N ALA A 75 -17.68 -12.74 -4.97
CA ALA A 75 -16.90 -13.97 -5.13
C ALA A 75 -15.41 -13.70 -4.86
N ASP A 76 -14.87 -12.59 -5.37
CA ASP A 76 -13.47 -12.22 -5.13
C ASP A 76 -13.18 -11.92 -3.66
N LEU A 77 -14.08 -11.21 -2.98
CA LEU A 77 -13.94 -10.94 -1.55
C LEU A 77 -14.00 -12.24 -0.75
N THR A 78 -14.89 -13.17 -1.10
CA THR A 78 -14.92 -14.50 -0.49
C THR A 78 -13.61 -15.25 -0.72
N ARG A 79 -13.10 -15.25 -1.96
CA ARG A 79 -11.84 -15.88 -2.33
C ARG A 79 -10.65 -15.34 -1.52
N VAL A 80 -10.55 -14.02 -1.33
CA VAL A 80 -9.50 -13.43 -0.50
C VAL A 80 -9.66 -13.86 0.96
N SER A 81 -10.88 -13.89 1.50
CA SER A 81 -11.17 -14.40 2.84
C SER A 81 -10.63 -15.82 3.04
N ASP A 82 -10.88 -16.70 2.07
CA ASP A 82 -10.44 -18.09 2.10
C ASP A 82 -8.93 -18.21 1.97
N LEU A 83 -8.30 -17.46 1.06
CA LEU A 83 -6.83 -17.40 0.92
C LEU A 83 -6.17 -16.99 2.25
N LEU A 84 -6.68 -15.92 2.88
CA LEU A 84 -6.15 -15.46 4.16
C LEU A 84 -6.32 -16.55 5.23
N ARG A 85 -7.52 -17.13 5.39
CA ARG A 85 -7.75 -18.20 6.38
C ARG A 85 -6.86 -19.43 6.17
N ASN A 86 -6.62 -19.82 4.92
CA ASN A 86 -5.79 -20.99 4.59
C ASN A 86 -4.31 -20.78 4.91
N VAL A 87 -3.86 -19.53 5.02
CA VAL A 87 -2.48 -19.19 5.43
C VAL A 87 -2.27 -19.35 6.94
N ASN A 88 -3.34 -19.34 7.75
CA ASN A 88 -3.27 -19.40 9.22
C ASN A 88 -2.31 -20.49 9.77
N PRO A 89 -2.45 -21.79 9.39
CA PRO A 89 -1.54 -22.81 9.91
C PRO A 89 -0.07 -22.57 9.51
N LEU A 90 0.19 -21.98 8.34
CA LEU A 90 1.54 -21.68 7.86
C LEU A 90 2.20 -20.55 8.66
N VAL A 91 1.45 -19.50 8.99
CA VAL A 91 1.97 -18.36 9.78
C VAL A 91 2.18 -18.74 11.24
N LEU A 92 1.26 -19.49 11.84
CA LEU A 92 1.35 -19.84 13.27
C LEU A 92 2.45 -20.86 13.55
N THR A 93 2.46 -21.97 12.82
CA THR A 93 3.31 -23.13 13.16
C THR A 93 4.07 -23.70 11.97
N GLY A 94 3.58 -23.51 10.74
CA GLY A 94 4.15 -24.07 9.52
C GLY A 94 5.33 -23.30 8.92
N ASP A 95 5.49 -23.38 7.59
CA ASP A 95 6.59 -22.75 6.85
C ASP A 95 6.22 -21.31 6.43
N LEU A 96 7.03 -20.33 6.85
CA LEU A 96 6.80 -18.91 6.54
C LEU A 96 7.07 -18.56 5.09
N HIS A 97 7.95 -19.29 4.40
CA HIS A 97 8.13 -19.11 2.97
C HIS A 97 6.88 -19.57 2.20
N GLN A 98 6.29 -20.70 2.60
CA GLN A 98 5.00 -21.13 2.04
C GLN A 98 3.87 -20.15 2.40
N ALA A 99 3.87 -19.61 3.61
CA ALA A 99 2.93 -18.56 4.01
C ALA A 99 3.05 -17.33 3.11
N HIS A 100 4.29 -16.89 2.83
CA HIS A 100 4.57 -15.77 1.95
C HIS A 100 4.00 -16.01 0.55
N LEU A 101 4.34 -17.14 -0.09
CA LEU A 101 3.84 -17.50 -1.42
C LEU A 101 2.31 -17.59 -1.48
N ALA A 102 1.68 -18.13 -0.44
CA ALA A 102 0.22 -18.21 -0.37
C ALA A 102 -0.42 -16.83 -0.19
N LEU A 103 0.19 -15.92 0.58
CA LEU A 103 -0.26 -14.53 0.71
C LEU A 103 -0.11 -13.76 -0.60
N GLU A 104 0.90 -14.04 -1.43
CA GLU A 104 1.05 -13.38 -2.73
C GLU A 104 -0.16 -13.60 -3.66
N GLN A 105 -0.91 -14.70 -3.49
CA GLN A 105 -2.11 -15.00 -4.30
C GLN A 105 -3.27 -14.01 -4.07
N VAL A 106 -3.26 -13.25 -2.97
CA VAL A 106 -4.28 -12.22 -2.70
C VAL A 106 -4.13 -11.03 -3.65
N ARG A 107 -2.88 -10.66 -4.01
CA ARG A 107 -2.56 -9.52 -4.86
C ARG A 107 -3.26 -9.56 -6.23
N PRO A 108 -3.17 -10.63 -7.04
CA PRO A 108 -3.82 -10.68 -8.35
C PRO A 108 -5.35 -10.60 -8.26
N VAL A 109 -5.97 -11.05 -7.16
CA VAL A 109 -7.43 -10.93 -6.98
C VAL A 109 -7.82 -9.44 -6.89
N PHE A 110 -7.17 -8.68 -6.00
CA PHE A 110 -7.46 -7.24 -5.89
C PHE A 110 -7.06 -6.45 -7.14
N GLN A 111 -5.93 -6.78 -7.78
CA GLN A 111 -5.55 -6.14 -9.04
C GLN A 111 -6.63 -6.31 -10.12
N ASN A 112 -7.22 -7.52 -10.23
CA ASN A 112 -8.32 -7.77 -11.16
C ASN A 112 -9.59 -6.99 -10.78
N VAL A 113 -9.93 -6.90 -9.49
CA VAL A 113 -11.03 -6.07 -8.98
C VAL A 113 -10.81 -4.61 -9.38
N PHE A 114 -9.61 -4.06 -9.14
CA PHE A 114 -9.31 -2.69 -9.50
C PHE A 114 -9.42 -2.45 -11.00
N LYS A 115 -8.77 -3.30 -11.81
CA LYS A 115 -8.74 -3.17 -13.26
C LYS A 115 -10.14 -3.20 -13.88
N ARG A 116 -10.99 -4.16 -13.51
CA ARG A 116 -12.33 -4.30 -14.12
C ARG A 116 -13.31 -3.19 -13.70
N ASN A 117 -13.07 -2.56 -12.56
CA ASN A 117 -13.89 -1.47 -12.05
C ASN A 117 -13.31 -0.08 -12.36
N GLY A 118 -12.34 -0.04 -13.28
CA GLY A 118 -11.71 1.19 -13.73
C GLY A 118 -10.99 1.94 -12.61
N PHE A 119 -10.55 1.25 -11.54
CA PHE A 119 -9.60 1.83 -10.59
C PHE A 119 -8.25 2.00 -11.28
N SER A 120 -7.68 3.18 -11.14
CA SER A 120 -6.33 3.44 -11.62
C SER A 120 -5.38 2.63 -10.74
N LEU A 121 -4.72 1.61 -11.30
CA LEU A 121 -3.67 0.87 -10.59
C LEU A 121 -2.56 1.82 -10.13
N LEU A 122 -2.32 2.91 -10.87
CA LEU A 122 -1.45 4.01 -10.46
C LEU A 122 -1.94 4.65 -9.15
N ALA A 123 -3.24 4.96 -9.01
CA ALA A 123 -3.78 5.53 -7.77
C ALA A 123 -3.66 4.57 -6.57
N VAL A 124 -3.84 3.26 -6.80
CA VAL A 124 -3.61 2.23 -5.78
C VAL A 124 -2.14 2.23 -5.33
N THR A 125 -1.22 2.13 -6.29
CA THR A 125 0.22 2.13 -6.00
C THR A 125 0.72 3.44 -5.40
N LEU A 126 0.09 4.58 -5.72
CA LEU A 126 0.43 5.88 -5.16
C LEU A 126 0.06 5.99 -3.69
N VAL A 127 -1.12 5.51 -3.26
CA VAL A 127 -1.45 5.50 -1.83
C VAL A 127 -0.56 4.52 -1.06
N ASP A 128 -0.30 3.36 -1.66
CA ASP A 128 0.61 2.37 -1.10
C ASP A 128 2.04 2.90 -0.91
N PHE A 129 2.51 3.74 -1.84
CA PHE A 129 3.76 4.47 -1.72
C PHE A 129 3.66 5.57 -0.66
N HIS A 130 2.57 6.34 -0.61
CA HIS A 130 2.34 7.39 0.39
C HIS A 130 2.48 6.87 1.82
N ASP A 131 1.81 5.77 2.16
CA ASP A 131 1.83 5.24 3.53
C ASP A 131 3.25 4.83 3.95
N ALA A 132 4.03 4.23 3.04
CA ALA A 132 5.43 3.91 3.29
C ALA A 132 6.32 5.17 3.32
N MET A 133 6.02 6.15 2.47
CA MET A 133 6.71 7.43 2.40
C MET A 133 6.57 8.19 3.72
N GLU A 134 5.38 8.26 4.31
CA GLU A 134 5.18 8.97 5.59
C GLU A 134 6.08 8.42 6.72
N LEU A 135 6.37 7.11 6.75
CA LEU A 135 7.31 6.53 7.72
C LEU A 135 8.76 7.04 7.54
N VAL A 136 9.22 7.17 6.28
CA VAL A 136 10.56 7.71 6.02
C VAL A 136 10.62 9.22 6.23
N LEU A 137 9.52 9.94 5.97
CA LEU A 137 9.40 11.37 6.28
C LEU A 137 9.46 11.62 7.79
N GLU A 138 8.76 10.81 8.60
CA GLU A 138 8.83 10.89 10.07
C GLU A 138 10.26 10.68 10.57
N ALA A 139 10.95 9.65 10.08
CA ALA A 139 12.34 9.38 10.42
C ALA A 139 13.28 10.53 10.02
N ALA A 140 13.10 11.08 8.82
CA ALA A 140 13.88 12.20 8.31
C ALA A 140 13.67 13.48 9.11
N ASN A 141 12.42 13.79 9.48
CA ASN A 141 12.07 14.93 10.33
C ASN A 141 12.65 14.80 11.75
N ALA A 142 12.77 13.57 12.26
CA ALA A 142 13.47 13.26 13.51
C ALA A 142 15.01 13.27 13.38
N LYS A 143 15.55 13.54 12.18
CA LYS A 143 16.98 13.44 11.84
C LYS A 143 17.59 12.05 12.10
N ASP A 144 16.77 11.00 12.09
CA ASP A 144 17.18 9.61 12.30
C ASP A 144 17.65 8.98 11.00
N ALA A 145 18.90 9.25 10.64
CA ALA A 145 19.53 8.74 9.42
C ALA A 145 19.54 7.20 9.36
N ALA A 146 19.76 6.53 10.50
CA ALA A 146 19.79 5.06 10.54
C ALA A 146 18.41 4.47 10.19
N LYS A 147 17.33 5.06 10.72
CA LYS A 147 15.97 4.64 10.40
C LYS A 147 15.59 4.99 8.96
N VAL A 148 16.03 6.14 8.42
CA VAL A 148 15.85 6.47 6.99
C VAL A 148 16.50 5.42 6.09
N ILE A 149 17.76 5.05 6.37
CA ILE A 149 18.47 4.00 5.63
C ILE A 149 17.74 2.65 5.72
N ALA A 150 17.25 2.30 6.91
CA ALA A 150 16.54 1.05 7.14
C ALA A 150 15.19 0.96 6.41
N LEU A 151 14.46 2.08 6.29
CA LEU A 151 13.16 2.15 5.63
C LEU A 151 13.27 2.28 4.10
N TYR A 152 14.35 2.88 3.59
CA TYR A 152 14.51 3.18 2.17
C TYR A 152 14.22 1.99 1.23
N PRO A 153 14.71 0.75 1.46
CA PRO A 153 14.43 -0.37 0.56
C PRO A 153 12.93 -0.63 0.39
N GLN A 154 12.16 -0.57 1.49
CA GLN A 154 10.72 -0.79 1.46
C GLN A 154 9.99 0.31 0.67
N VAL A 155 10.37 1.58 0.91
CA VAL A 155 9.78 2.75 0.23
C VAL A 155 10.14 2.76 -1.26
N SER A 156 11.39 2.44 -1.58
CA SER A 156 11.91 2.38 -2.95
C SER A 156 11.20 1.32 -3.80
N GLU A 157 10.96 0.13 -3.25
CA GLU A 157 10.17 -0.92 -3.90
C GLU A 157 8.72 -0.49 -4.16
N LYS A 158 8.09 0.25 -3.24
CA LYS A 158 6.73 0.78 -3.44
C LYS A 158 6.70 1.84 -4.55
N LEU A 159 7.74 2.68 -4.63
CA LEU A 159 7.88 3.64 -5.72
C LEU A 159 8.15 2.96 -7.08
N LYS A 160 8.88 1.84 -7.11
CA LYS A 160 9.04 1.06 -8.35
C LYS A 160 7.70 0.57 -8.89
N ALA A 161 6.81 0.09 -8.03
CA ALA A 161 5.47 -0.30 -8.43
C ALA A 161 4.66 0.86 -9.03
N VAL A 162 4.85 2.09 -8.55
CA VAL A 162 4.29 3.32 -9.17
C VAL A 162 4.91 3.55 -10.55
N GLN A 163 6.24 3.44 -10.67
CA GLN A 163 6.98 3.64 -11.92
C GLN A 163 6.60 2.63 -13.02
N GLU A 164 6.26 1.40 -12.64
CA GLU A 164 5.73 0.37 -13.55
C GLU A 164 4.37 0.75 -14.14
N GLN A 165 3.56 1.54 -13.41
CA GLN A 165 2.27 2.03 -13.92
C GLN A 165 2.42 3.31 -14.74
N ALA A 166 3.37 4.18 -14.39
CA ALA A 166 3.72 5.39 -15.13
C ALA A 166 5.13 5.87 -14.74
N SER A 167 5.96 6.27 -15.71
CA SER A 167 7.31 6.79 -15.47
C SER A 167 7.52 8.03 -16.35
N ASP A 168 7.00 9.16 -15.88
CA ASP A 168 7.22 10.47 -16.50
C ASP A 168 7.96 11.41 -15.54
N ALA A 169 8.23 12.63 -16.01
CA ALA A 169 9.04 13.60 -15.30
C ALA A 169 8.58 13.88 -13.85
N ASP A 170 7.28 13.86 -13.56
CA ASP A 170 6.80 14.12 -12.19
C ASP A 170 7.06 12.92 -11.27
N ILE A 171 6.95 11.68 -11.77
CA ILE A 171 7.25 10.46 -11.01
C ILE A 171 8.77 10.26 -10.86
N GLU A 172 9.54 10.58 -11.89
CA GLU A 172 11.01 10.58 -11.82
C GLU A 172 11.55 11.64 -10.84
N ALA A 173 10.82 12.76 -10.66
CA ALA A 173 11.15 13.73 -9.62
C ALA A 173 10.95 13.15 -8.20
N VAL A 174 9.89 12.35 -7.98
CA VAL A 174 9.68 11.64 -6.70
C VAL A 174 10.83 10.66 -6.45
N ARG A 175 11.23 9.88 -7.47
CA ARG A 175 12.36 8.95 -7.40
C ARG A 175 13.64 9.68 -7.01
N LYS A 176 13.97 10.75 -7.74
CA LYS A 176 15.14 11.56 -7.47
C LYS A 176 15.15 12.08 -6.02
N ASN A 177 14.03 12.63 -5.53
CA ASN A 177 13.96 13.16 -4.17
C ASN A 177 14.10 12.07 -3.10
N LEU A 178 13.56 10.87 -3.34
CA LEU A 178 13.75 9.72 -2.44
C LEU A 178 15.22 9.28 -2.39
N ASP A 179 15.90 9.26 -3.54
CA ASP A 179 17.31 8.89 -3.62
C ASP A 179 18.23 9.96 -3.02
N GLU A 180 17.89 11.25 -3.17
CA GLU A 180 18.58 12.35 -2.50
C GLU A 180 18.41 12.30 -0.97
N LEU A 181 17.24 11.92 -0.48
CA LEU A 181 17.00 11.70 0.95
C LEU A 181 17.91 10.59 1.51
N LEU A 182 18.05 9.48 0.77
CA LEU A 182 18.99 8.41 1.13
C LEU A 182 20.44 8.89 1.09
N ALA A 183 20.82 9.67 0.08
CA ALA A 183 22.18 10.20 -0.03
C ALA A 183 22.52 11.11 1.16
N SER A 184 21.59 11.97 1.59
CA SER A 184 21.74 12.79 2.79
C SER A 184 21.86 11.97 4.08
N ALA A 185 21.13 10.85 4.18
CA ALA A 185 21.20 9.95 5.34
C ALA A 185 22.50 9.13 5.39
N ASN A 186 23.05 8.73 4.25
CA ASN A 186 24.34 8.01 4.17
C ASN A 186 25.56 8.94 4.32
N GLY A 187 25.40 10.22 3.99
CA GLY A 187 26.45 11.23 4.10
C GLY A 187 26.45 11.95 5.45
N THR A 188 27.13 13.10 5.52
CA THR A 188 27.12 13.96 6.71
C THR A 188 25.93 14.95 6.72
N GLY A 189 24.96 14.77 5.83
CA GLY A 189 23.85 15.70 5.57
C GLY A 189 22.64 15.55 6.48
N HIS A 190 22.84 15.12 7.74
CA HIS A 190 21.75 14.77 8.66
C HIS A 190 20.85 15.96 8.97
N ASP A 191 21.41 17.17 9.02
CA ASP A 191 20.65 18.41 9.24
C ASP A 191 19.74 18.78 8.06
N GLN A 192 20.04 18.25 6.86
CA GLN A 192 19.25 18.49 5.65
C GLN A 192 18.11 17.48 5.48
N LEU A 193 18.02 16.44 6.33
CA LEU A 193 16.99 15.41 6.22
C LEU A 193 15.57 15.97 6.23
N PRO A 194 15.19 16.93 7.11
CA PRO A 194 13.84 17.52 7.07
C PRO A 194 13.54 18.25 5.76
N ASP A 195 14.50 19.02 5.23
CA ASP A 195 14.31 19.74 3.96
C ASP A 195 14.14 18.76 2.79
N ARG A 196 14.92 17.68 2.76
CA ARG A 196 14.79 16.60 1.76
C ARG A 196 13.46 15.86 1.88
N ALA A 197 12.98 15.66 3.10
CA ALA A 197 11.67 15.07 3.37
C ALA A 197 10.54 15.94 2.78
N GLU A 198 10.60 17.26 2.99
CA GLU A 198 9.61 18.19 2.42
C GLU A 198 9.64 18.24 0.89
N MET A 199 10.83 18.16 0.28
CA MET A 199 10.95 18.05 -1.19
C MET A 199 10.30 16.76 -1.73
N LEU A 200 10.55 15.62 -1.07
CA LEU A 200 9.93 14.34 -1.42
C LEU A 200 8.41 14.43 -1.31
N LYS A 201 7.90 14.92 -0.17
CA LYS A 201 6.46 15.10 0.08
C LYS A 201 5.80 16.00 -0.95
N SER A 202 6.42 17.14 -1.27
CA SER A 202 5.90 18.10 -2.24
C SER A 202 5.82 17.50 -3.65
N SER A 203 6.86 16.77 -4.08
CA SER A 203 6.84 16.08 -5.38
C SER A 203 5.77 15.00 -5.44
N PHE A 204 5.57 14.24 -4.36
CA PHE A 204 4.52 13.24 -4.29
C PHE A 204 3.13 13.86 -4.36
N ILE A 205 2.85 14.91 -3.59
CA ILE A 205 1.54 15.60 -3.59
C ILE A 205 1.20 16.07 -5.01
N LYS A 206 2.17 16.59 -5.76
CA LYS A 206 1.97 16.99 -7.16
C LYS A 206 1.48 15.83 -8.03
N VAL A 207 2.13 14.66 -7.95
CA VAL A 207 1.73 13.46 -8.68
C VAL A 207 0.35 12.98 -8.22
N TYR A 208 0.11 12.97 -6.91
CA TYR A 208 -1.13 12.50 -6.30
C TYR A 208 -2.33 13.37 -6.69
N LEU A 209 -2.21 14.70 -6.67
CA LEU A 209 -3.32 15.59 -7.06
C LEU A 209 -3.70 15.49 -8.53
N GLN A 210 -2.76 15.12 -9.40
CA GLN A 210 -3.02 14.94 -10.82
C GLN A 210 -3.67 13.59 -11.13
N ARG A 211 -3.45 12.55 -10.31
CA ARG A 211 -3.64 11.14 -10.73
C ARG A 211 -4.23 10.19 -9.68
N GLY A 212 -4.34 10.63 -8.43
CA GLY A 212 -5.02 9.94 -7.33
C GLY A 212 -6.50 10.29 -7.30
#